data_AF-A0A8H7KHU3-F1
#
_entry.id   AF-A0A8H7KHU3-F1
#
_cell.length_a   1.000
_cell.length_b   1.000
_cell.length_c   1.000
_cell.angle_alpha   90.00
_cell.angle_beta   90.00
_cell.angle_gamma   90.00
#
_symmetry.space_group_name_H-M   'P 1'
#
loop_
_entity.id
_entity.type
_entity.pdbx_description
1 polymer ?
#
loop_
_entity_poly.entity_id
_entity_poly.type
_entity_poly.pdbx_seq_one_letter_code
_entity_poly.pdbx_strand_id
1 'polypeptide(L)'
;MTKSVTEGLASNLVADFENILGPKLWVRPWEVFFSPELRNARAAAIARTLTDFLERDEPVHLLQPDVTKFHRTCPVIPHHKPWLVVQPGHPGVFYIDHAHPFGASSASSNAGMIANCAVSIWNAEGVRPLLKYEDDLAVLRIPTMLGSFINESSSFRYDYDRHEALSRIASLQVPWHPEKGSLSFSGVMVFIGLSWDLIAKTVSLPEHKRLKYLHRVLSFLNRFTHGKAKLRDVERIHGTLCYISFVFPDSRSRLPSLSHFAASFKGNEFIGRFPPRSLLSDLKWWLSRLQLPPFSRLLPPPAPLLDKKIYVDVSTSWGIGIVVKGRDITWLEVVAVKLITYVLDAWDICESRVTIHSDNQGTIGAMGKGRSPNVHINLVVRRAYSNFIPRFIVPSFLYVEFAANLADPILRSLLNELCIPVRFQIPADLSSAFVQH
;
A
#
# COMPACT_ATOMS: atom_id res chain seq x y z
N MET A 1 -24.26 12.58 -28.85
CA MET A 1 -24.03 13.59 -27.80
C MET A 1 -23.71 12.89 -26.49
N THR A 2 -22.51 12.33 -26.38
CA THR A 2 -22.01 11.65 -25.17
C THR A 2 -20.66 12.25 -24.80
N LYS A 3 -20.74 13.42 -24.17
CA LYS A 3 -19.77 14.10 -23.29
C LYS A 3 -20.62 14.61 -22.13
N SER A 4 -20.22 14.74 -20.87
CA SER A 4 -19.09 14.30 -20.05
C SER A 4 -19.63 14.48 -18.62
N VAL A 5 -19.54 13.46 -17.75
CA VAL A 5 -19.72 13.63 -16.29
C VAL A 5 -18.41 13.32 -15.55
N THR A 6 -17.34 13.03 -16.29
CA THR A 6 -15.99 12.79 -15.78
C THR A 6 -15.09 14.03 -15.74
N GLU A 7 -15.58 15.22 -16.11
CA GLU A 7 -14.78 16.46 -16.12
C GLU A 7 -14.73 17.22 -14.77
N GLY A 8 -15.47 16.78 -13.75
CA GLY A 8 -15.57 17.51 -12.48
C GLY A 8 -14.45 17.29 -11.45
N LEU A 9 -13.50 16.37 -11.68
CA LEU A 9 -12.44 16.03 -10.71
C LEU A 9 -11.01 16.15 -11.25
N ALA A 10 -10.84 16.64 -12.48
CA ALA A 10 -9.53 16.79 -13.13
C ALA A 10 -9.19 18.24 -13.56
N SER A 11 -10.02 19.22 -13.21
CA SER A 11 -9.89 20.61 -13.69
C SER A 11 -8.89 21.48 -12.93
N ASN A 12 -8.29 21.03 -11.83
CA ASN A 12 -7.34 21.84 -11.05
C ASN A 12 -5.85 21.54 -11.32
N LEU A 13 -5.51 20.75 -12.35
CA LEU A 13 -4.10 20.41 -12.69
C LEU A 13 -3.73 20.61 -14.16
N VAL A 14 -4.62 21.17 -15.00
CA VAL A 14 -4.41 21.27 -16.46
C VAL A 14 -4.22 22.70 -16.97
N ALA A 15 -4.48 23.73 -16.17
CA ALA A 15 -4.59 25.10 -16.66
C ALA A 15 -3.29 25.70 -17.26
N ASP A 16 -2.10 25.13 -17.01
CA ASP A 16 -0.82 25.72 -17.47
C ASP A 16 -0.06 24.88 -18.52
N PHE A 17 -0.63 23.78 -19.03
CA PHE A 17 0.09 22.88 -19.94
C PHE A 17 0.09 23.31 -21.42
N GLU A 18 -0.81 24.21 -21.83
CA GLU A 18 -0.94 24.61 -23.25
C GLU A 18 0.13 25.61 -23.72
N ASN A 19 0.80 26.31 -22.81
CA ASN A 19 1.74 27.39 -23.13
C ASN A 19 3.21 26.96 -23.31
N ILE A 20 3.53 25.66 -23.23
CA ILE A 20 4.92 25.18 -23.36
C ILE A 20 5.23 24.89 -24.85
N LEU A 21 6.08 25.72 -25.46
CA LEU A 21 6.61 25.55 -26.82
C LEU A 21 7.78 24.54 -26.82
N GLY A 22 7.62 23.43 -27.55
CA GLY A 22 8.65 22.39 -27.73
C GLY A 22 8.06 21.06 -28.26
N PRO A 23 8.88 20.10 -28.72
CA PRO A 23 8.40 18.80 -29.19
C PRO A 23 7.68 18.07 -28.06
N LYS A 24 6.36 17.94 -28.20
CA LYS A 24 5.47 17.28 -27.24
C LYS A 24 5.63 15.75 -27.35
N LEU A 25 6.50 15.18 -26.53
CA LEU A 25 6.63 13.73 -26.39
C LEU A 25 5.43 13.21 -25.58
N TRP A 26 4.52 12.47 -26.23
CA TRP A 26 3.41 11.82 -25.56
C TRP A 26 3.93 10.64 -24.73
N VAL A 27 4.41 10.90 -23.53
CA VAL A 27 4.59 9.84 -22.52
C VAL A 27 3.21 9.55 -21.96
N ARG A 28 2.51 8.58 -22.57
CA ARG A 28 1.32 8.00 -21.91
C ARG A 28 1.79 7.44 -20.56
N PRO A 29 1.26 7.91 -19.42
CA PRO A 29 1.56 7.31 -18.14
C PRO A 29 1.24 5.83 -18.22
N TRP A 30 2.14 4.99 -17.74
CA TRP A 30 2.05 3.52 -17.69
C TRP A 30 0.90 3.01 -16.78
N GLU A 31 -0.08 3.86 -16.46
CA GLU A 31 -1.10 3.70 -15.42
C GLU A 31 -2.50 3.37 -15.99
N VAL A 32 -2.63 3.02 -17.28
CA VAL A 32 -3.95 2.83 -17.94
C VAL A 32 -4.18 1.41 -18.46
N PHE A 33 -3.42 0.42 -17.99
CA PHE A 33 -3.81 -0.97 -18.13
C PHE A 33 -3.87 -1.58 -16.74
N PHE A 34 -4.94 -2.31 -16.44
CA PHE A 34 -5.24 -3.05 -15.20
C PHE A 34 -6.18 -2.35 -14.19
N SER A 35 -7.43 -2.83 -14.15
CA SER A 35 -8.47 -2.54 -13.14
C SER A 35 -8.24 -3.02 -11.68
N PRO A 36 -7.11 -3.63 -11.27
CA PRO A 36 -6.75 -3.82 -9.85
C PRO A 36 -6.11 -2.61 -9.17
N GLU A 37 -5.59 -1.63 -9.92
CA GLU A 37 -4.84 -0.51 -9.34
C GLU A 37 -5.72 0.50 -8.60
N LEU A 38 -6.98 0.70 -9.03
CA LEU A 38 -7.98 1.49 -8.29
C LEU A 38 -8.35 0.88 -6.93
N ARG A 39 -8.37 -0.47 -6.83
CA ARG A 39 -8.60 -1.17 -5.55
C ARG A 39 -7.39 -1.03 -4.64
N ASN A 40 -6.19 -1.16 -5.19
CA ASN A 40 -4.93 -0.99 -4.46
C ASN A 40 -4.70 0.46 -4.01
N ALA A 41 -5.07 1.46 -4.83
CA ALA A 41 -4.93 2.87 -4.51
C ALA A 41 -5.87 3.31 -3.38
N ARG A 42 -7.12 2.82 -3.37
CA ARG A 42 -8.09 3.08 -2.29
C ARG A 42 -7.73 2.37 -0.99
N ALA A 43 -7.35 1.09 -1.06
CA ALA A 43 -6.86 0.36 0.11
C ALA A 43 -5.57 1.01 0.67
N ALA A 44 -4.67 1.48 -0.20
CA ALA A 44 -3.48 2.24 0.21
C ALA A 44 -3.82 3.61 0.81
N ALA A 45 -4.85 4.31 0.32
CA ALA A 45 -5.31 5.56 0.91
C ALA A 45 -5.91 5.35 2.31
N ILE A 46 -6.68 4.28 2.50
CA ILE A 46 -7.23 3.89 3.81
C ILE A 46 -6.10 3.47 4.76
N ALA A 47 -5.16 2.69 4.27
CA ALA A 47 -4.00 2.28 5.05
C ALA A 47 -3.13 3.49 5.45
N ARG A 48 -2.98 4.49 4.56
CA ARG A 48 -2.35 5.78 4.88
C ARG A 48 -3.14 6.53 5.94
N THR A 49 -4.44 6.71 5.75
CA THR A 49 -5.31 7.40 6.72
C THR A 49 -5.23 6.75 8.10
N LEU A 50 -5.29 5.40 8.17
CA LEU A 50 -5.09 4.66 9.41
C LEU A 50 -3.69 4.88 9.98
N THR A 51 -2.65 4.88 9.14
CA THR A 51 -1.28 5.19 9.58
C THR A 51 -1.18 6.60 10.17
N ASP A 52 -1.79 7.61 9.54
CA ASP A 52 -1.82 9.00 10.02
C ASP A 52 -2.54 9.11 11.37
N PHE A 53 -3.60 8.33 11.60
CA PHE A 53 -4.25 8.26 12.92
C PHE A 53 -3.40 7.58 13.97
N LEU A 54 -2.61 6.58 13.59
CA LEU A 54 -1.67 5.90 14.48
C LEU A 54 -0.44 6.74 14.83
N GLU A 55 -0.22 7.86 14.14
CA GLU A 55 0.80 8.86 14.53
C GLU A 55 0.45 9.58 15.84
N ARG A 56 -0.80 9.50 16.31
CA ARG A 56 -1.25 10.13 17.57
C ARG A 56 -0.80 9.35 18.79
N ASP A 57 -0.55 10.06 19.89
CA ASP A 57 -0.18 9.45 21.17
C ASP A 57 -1.41 8.89 21.91
N GLU A 58 -2.59 9.46 21.65
CA GLU A 58 -3.82 9.01 22.27
C GLU A 58 -4.33 7.69 21.67
N PRO A 59 -4.96 6.81 22.47
CA PRO A 59 -5.49 5.56 21.98
C PRO A 59 -6.61 5.79 20.97
N VAL A 60 -6.50 5.13 19.82
CA VAL A 60 -7.51 5.18 18.77
C VAL A 60 -8.38 3.94 18.87
N HIS A 61 -9.69 4.13 18.86
CA HIS A 61 -10.65 3.04 18.78
C HIS A 61 -11.46 3.13 17.48
N LEU A 62 -11.80 1.98 16.92
CA LEU A 62 -12.58 1.87 15.68
C LEU A 62 -13.88 1.11 15.93
N LEU A 63 -14.94 1.53 15.25
CA LEU A 63 -16.23 0.86 15.14
C LEU A 63 -16.54 0.63 13.66
N GLN A 64 -16.72 -0.62 13.26
CA GLN A 64 -17.15 -1.03 11.92
C GLN A 64 -18.51 -1.73 12.00
N PRO A 65 -19.64 -1.01 11.91
CA PRO A 65 -20.95 -1.65 11.80
C PRO A 65 -21.12 -2.31 10.42
N ASP A 66 -21.85 -3.43 10.36
CA ASP A 66 -22.12 -4.15 9.11
C ASP A 66 -23.48 -3.73 8.52
N VAL A 67 -23.55 -3.46 7.22
CA VAL A 67 -24.81 -3.14 6.53
C VAL A 67 -25.43 -4.43 6.00
N THR A 68 -26.63 -4.75 6.48
CA THR A 68 -27.37 -5.93 6.05
C THR A 68 -27.68 -5.86 4.56
N LYS A 69 -27.19 -6.86 3.81
CA LYS A 69 -27.45 -7.01 2.37
C LYS A 69 -27.15 -5.71 1.60
N PHE A 70 -25.95 -5.16 1.78
CA PHE A 70 -25.50 -3.87 1.21
C PHE A 70 -26.04 -3.55 -0.19
N HIS A 71 -25.88 -4.44 -1.18
CA HIS A 71 -26.37 -4.19 -2.55
C HIS A 71 -27.89 -4.04 -2.65
N ARG A 72 -28.65 -4.72 -1.78
CA ARG A 72 -30.11 -4.66 -1.72
C ARG A 72 -30.65 -3.36 -1.13
N THR A 73 -29.78 -2.52 -0.57
CA THR A 73 -30.16 -1.17 -0.10
C THR A 73 -30.35 -0.18 -1.25
N CYS A 74 -29.95 -0.54 -2.47
CA CYS A 74 -30.03 0.31 -3.65
C CYS A 74 -31.17 -0.18 -4.57
N PRO A 75 -32.32 0.54 -4.61
CA PRO A 75 -33.40 0.24 -5.54
C PRO A 75 -32.95 0.39 -6.99
N VAL A 76 -33.43 -0.49 -7.86
CA VAL A 76 -33.20 -0.39 -9.31
C VAL A 76 -34.29 0.47 -9.92
N ILE A 77 -33.89 1.46 -10.73
CA ILE A 77 -34.85 2.32 -11.43
C ILE A 77 -35.78 1.47 -12.31
N PRO A 78 -37.07 1.84 -12.46
CA PRO A 78 -38.05 1.03 -13.19
C PRO A 78 -37.59 0.61 -14.58
N HIS A 79 -36.94 1.55 -15.29
CA HIS A 79 -36.40 1.36 -16.63
C HIS A 79 -35.21 0.42 -16.72
N HIS A 80 -34.72 -0.20 -15.64
CA HIS A 80 -33.64 -1.21 -15.66
C HIS A 80 -34.09 -2.56 -15.11
N LYS A 81 -35.30 -2.66 -14.55
CA LYS A 81 -35.85 -3.91 -13.98
C LYS A 81 -36.05 -5.03 -15.02
N PRO A 82 -36.48 -4.76 -16.27
CA PRO A 82 -36.61 -5.81 -17.29
C PRO A 82 -35.33 -6.62 -17.58
N TRP A 83 -34.14 -6.08 -17.29
CA TRP A 83 -32.85 -6.75 -17.50
C TRP A 83 -32.43 -7.61 -16.30
N LEU A 84 -33.22 -7.59 -15.22
CA LEU A 84 -32.97 -8.33 -13.98
C LEU A 84 -34.01 -9.45 -13.77
N VAL A 85 -34.63 -9.91 -14.86
CA VAL A 85 -35.58 -11.01 -14.84
C VAL A 85 -34.81 -12.32 -14.68
N VAL A 86 -35.18 -13.14 -13.71
CA VAL A 86 -34.61 -14.47 -13.47
C VAL A 86 -35.72 -15.53 -13.46
N GLN A 87 -35.41 -16.71 -13.97
CA GLN A 87 -36.28 -17.88 -13.91
C GLN A 87 -35.65 -18.93 -12.98
N PRO A 88 -36.06 -19.02 -11.70
CA PRO A 88 -35.47 -19.94 -10.76
C PRO A 88 -36.10 -21.33 -10.90
N GLY A 89 -35.41 -22.23 -11.62
CA GLY A 89 -35.60 -23.69 -11.57
C GLY A 89 -36.92 -24.26 -12.12
N HIS A 90 -38.00 -23.50 -12.10
CA HIS A 90 -39.33 -23.89 -12.58
C HIS A 90 -39.64 -23.18 -13.90
N PRO A 91 -39.83 -23.94 -15.00
CA PRO A 91 -40.25 -23.38 -16.26
C PRO A 91 -41.56 -22.58 -16.12
N GLY A 92 -41.60 -21.39 -16.71
CA GLY A 92 -42.77 -20.51 -16.74
C GLY A 92 -42.89 -19.52 -15.59
N VAL A 93 -42.09 -19.62 -14.51
CA VAL A 93 -42.11 -18.66 -13.41
C VAL A 93 -40.94 -17.68 -13.52
N PHE A 94 -41.24 -16.38 -13.55
CA PHE A 94 -40.26 -15.31 -13.67
C PHE A 94 -40.33 -14.36 -12.47
N TYR A 95 -39.16 -14.01 -11.94
CA TYR A 95 -39.01 -13.03 -10.87
C TYR A 95 -38.23 -11.84 -11.39
N ILE A 96 -38.51 -10.67 -10.84
CA ILE A 96 -37.80 -9.43 -11.18
C ILE A 96 -37.14 -8.89 -9.92
N ASP A 97 -35.84 -8.67 -9.97
CA ASP A 97 -35.15 -8.00 -8.88
C ASP A 97 -35.47 -6.51 -8.86
N HIS A 98 -36.05 -6.04 -7.75
CA HIS A 98 -36.40 -4.63 -7.55
C HIS A 98 -35.27 -3.79 -6.95
N ALA A 99 -34.27 -4.44 -6.35
CA ALA A 99 -33.05 -3.83 -5.83
C ALA A 99 -31.84 -4.50 -6.49
N HIS A 100 -30.67 -3.86 -6.44
CA HIS A 100 -29.48 -4.38 -7.09
C HIS A 100 -29.17 -5.81 -6.62
N PRO A 101 -29.11 -6.80 -7.53
CA PRO A 101 -28.78 -8.16 -7.16
C PRO A 101 -27.27 -8.33 -6.97
N PHE A 102 -26.90 -9.37 -6.23
CA PHE A 102 -25.50 -9.77 -6.11
C PHE A 102 -24.95 -10.18 -7.48
N GLY A 103 -23.75 -9.72 -7.80
CA GLY A 103 -23.07 -10.03 -9.07
C GLY A 103 -23.39 -9.08 -10.23
N ALA A 104 -24.37 -8.17 -10.07
CA ALA A 104 -24.55 -7.10 -11.05
C ALA A 104 -23.36 -6.14 -11.05
N SER A 105 -22.81 -5.84 -12.23
CA SER A 105 -21.57 -5.06 -12.39
C SER A 105 -21.62 -3.66 -11.76
N SER A 106 -22.78 -3.01 -11.80
CA SER A 106 -22.99 -1.67 -11.24
C SER A 106 -23.40 -1.66 -9.76
N ALA A 107 -23.71 -2.82 -9.16
CA ALA A 107 -24.29 -2.89 -7.82
C ALA A 107 -23.39 -2.28 -6.74
N SER A 108 -22.10 -2.67 -6.70
CA SER A 108 -21.15 -2.12 -5.71
C SER A 108 -20.94 -0.62 -5.87
N SER A 109 -20.88 -0.12 -7.11
CA SER A 109 -20.68 1.32 -7.36
C SER A 109 -21.88 2.13 -6.88
N ASN A 110 -23.10 1.72 -7.25
CA ASN A 110 -24.32 2.44 -6.92
C ASN A 110 -24.62 2.41 -5.42
N ALA A 111 -24.54 1.24 -4.79
CA ALA A 111 -24.69 1.13 -3.33
C ALA A 111 -23.57 1.90 -2.60
N GLY A 112 -22.35 1.90 -3.15
CA GLY A 112 -21.25 2.72 -2.68
C GLY A 112 -21.56 4.22 -2.69
N MET A 113 -22.26 4.75 -3.69
CA MET A 113 -22.67 6.16 -3.71
C MET A 113 -23.68 6.48 -2.61
N ILE A 114 -24.64 5.59 -2.35
CA ILE A 114 -25.58 5.75 -1.22
C ILE A 114 -24.82 5.77 0.10
N ALA A 115 -23.87 4.86 0.29
CA ALA A 115 -23.04 4.83 1.49
C ALA A 115 -22.15 6.08 1.65
N ASN A 116 -21.76 6.77 0.57
CA ASN A 116 -21.08 8.07 0.67
C ASN A 116 -21.99 9.16 1.26
N CYS A 117 -23.30 9.10 1.00
CA CYS A 117 -24.27 10.01 1.62
C CYS A 117 -24.28 9.81 3.14
N ALA A 118 -24.36 8.56 3.62
CA ALA A 118 -24.29 8.25 5.04
C ALA A 118 -23.00 8.76 5.69
N VAL A 119 -21.84 8.57 5.02
CA VAL A 119 -20.55 9.11 5.49
C VAL A 119 -20.57 10.64 5.56
N SER A 120 -21.13 11.32 4.55
CA SER A 120 -21.17 12.78 4.52
C SER A 120 -22.03 13.36 5.64
N ILE A 121 -23.17 12.72 5.92
CA ILE A 121 -24.07 13.12 7.00
C ILE A 121 -23.44 12.82 8.35
N TRP A 122 -22.85 11.65 8.58
CA TRP A 122 -22.11 11.38 9.81
C TRP A 122 -21.04 12.42 10.10
N ASN A 123 -20.28 12.81 9.08
CA ASN A 123 -19.24 13.81 9.24
C ASN A 123 -19.83 15.19 9.59
N ALA A 124 -20.97 15.57 9.00
CA ALA A 124 -21.68 16.80 9.33
C ALA A 124 -22.25 16.79 10.76
N GLU A 125 -22.71 15.62 11.22
CA GLU A 125 -23.17 15.36 12.60
C GLU A 125 -22.01 15.21 13.61
N GLY A 126 -20.77 15.47 13.20
CA GLY A 126 -19.59 15.42 14.08
C GLY A 126 -19.10 14.01 14.43
N VAL A 127 -19.62 12.96 13.78
CA VAL A 127 -19.12 11.58 13.92
C VAL A 127 -17.97 11.39 12.94
N ARG A 128 -16.75 11.60 13.44
CA ARG A 128 -15.52 11.62 12.63
C ARG A 128 -14.31 11.30 13.50
N PRO A 129 -13.25 10.71 12.93
CA PRO A 129 -13.01 10.44 11.51
C PRO A 129 -13.75 9.19 10.97
N LEU A 130 -13.99 9.15 9.66
CA LEU A 130 -14.66 8.04 8.97
C LEU A 130 -13.72 7.37 7.97
N LEU A 131 -13.80 6.05 7.87
CA LEU A 131 -13.13 5.22 6.89
C LEU A 131 -14.19 4.47 6.09
N LYS A 132 -14.00 4.40 4.77
CA LYS A 132 -14.93 3.69 3.89
C LYS A 132 -14.22 2.93 2.79
N TYR A 133 -14.59 1.66 2.64
CA TYR A 133 -14.22 0.83 1.50
C TYR A 133 -15.42 0.00 1.01
N GLU A 134 -15.99 0.34 -0.15
CA GLU A 134 -17.21 -0.32 -0.65
C GLU A 134 -18.34 -0.36 0.40
N ASP A 135 -18.60 -1.54 0.99
CA ASP A 135 -19.56 -1.83 2.05
C ASP A 135 -18.99 -1.72 3.47
N ASP A 136 -17.67 -1.74 3.62
CA ASP A 136 -16.98 -1.53 4.89
C ASP A 136 -17.06 -0.05 5.29
N LEU A 137 -17.95 0.27 6.23
CA LEU A 137 -18.05 1.57 6.89
C LEU A 137 -17.42 1.48 8.28
N ALA A 138 -16.51 2.40 8.59
CA ALA A 138 -15.80 2.44 9.85
C ALA A 138 -15.75 3.86 10.41
N VAL A 139 -15.90 3.96 11.72
CA VAL A 139 -15.84 5.20 12.50
C VAL A 139 -14.67 5.08 13.47
N LEU A 140 -13.82 6.09 13.49
CA LEU A 140 -12.76 6.22 14.49
C LEU A 140 -13.24 7.16 15.61
N ARG A 141 -12.72 6.95 16.82
CA ARG A 141 -12.83 7.90 17.91
C ARG A 141 -11.52 7.97 18.69
N ILE A 142 -11.28 9.13 19.27
CA ILE A 142 -10.15 9.45 20.14
C ILE A 142 -10.68 10.02 21.46
N PRO A 143 -9.92 9.94 22.56
CA PRO A 143 -10.30 10.55 23.81
C PRO A 143 -10.52 12.06 23.69
N THR A 144 -11.54 12.57 24.38
CA THR A 144 -11.84 14.01 24.49
C THR A 144 -12.01 14.39 25.95
N MET A 145 -11.56 15.60 26.32
CA MET A 145 -11.60 16.05 27.72
C MET A 145 -13.04 16.17 28.26
N LEU A 146 -13.97 16.57 27.39
CA LEU A 146 -15.36 16.84 27.73
C LEU A 146 -16.33 15.72 27.29
N GLY A 147 -15.80 14.57 26.85
CA GLY A 147 -16.61 13.47 26.38
C GLY A 147 -17.60 12.97 27.44
N SER A 148 -18.84 12.75 27.03
CA SER A 148 -19.92 12.26 27.89
C SER A 148 -19.83 10.75 28.14
N PHE A 149 -19.10 10.01 27.29
CA PHE A 149 -19.02 8.56 27.37
C PHE A 149 -17.67 8.12 27.92
N ILE A 150 -17.67 7.47 29.09
CA ILE A 150 -16.45 7.01 29.77
C ILE A 150 -16.19 5.55 29.40
N ASN A 151 -14.94 5.23 29.07
CA ASN A 151 -14.49 3.85 29.00
C ASN A 151 -13.94 3.42 30.37
N GLU A 152 -14.70 2.58 31.07
CA GLU A 152 -14.41 2.11 32.43
C GLU A 152 -13.00 1.49 32.57
N SER A 153 -12.50 0.83 31.54
CA SER A 153 -11.19 0.17 31.56
C SER A 153 -10.00 1.11 31.48
N SER A 154 -10.18 2.34 30.98
CA SER A 154 -9.08 3.27 30.68
C SER A 154 -9.28 4.69 31.20
N SER A 155 -10.43 4.98 31.81
CA SER A 155 -10.85 6.32 32.26
C SER A 155 -10.93 7.40 31.17
N PHE A 156 -10.67 7.05 29.90
CA PHE A 156 -10.82 7.96 28.77
C PHE A 156 -12.28 8.28 28.50
N ARG A 157 -12.54 9.53 28.13
CA ARG A 157 -13.84 10.07 27.76
C ARG A 157 -13.94 10.22 26.24
N TYR A 158 -15.13 10.03 25.69
CA TYR A 158 -15.41 10.11 24.25
C TYR A 158 -16.70 10.88 24.00
N ASP A 159 -16.81 11.50 22.83
CA ASP A 159 -17.98 12.28 22.42
C ASP A 159 -19.19 11.41 22.07
N TYR A 160 -18.96 10.14 21.70
CA TYR A 160 -19.98 9.19 21.34
C TYR A 160 -19.55 7.74 21.60
N ASP A 161 -20.53 6.90 21.90
CA ASP A 161 -20.42 5.44 21.83
C ASP A 161 -21.06 4.92 20.53
N ARG A 162 -21.23 3.60 20.41
CA ARG A 162 -21.86 3.02 19.21
C ARG A 162 -23.29 3.53 19.05
N HIS A 163 -24.07 3.53 20.13
CA HIS A 163 -25.46 3.90 20.07
C HIS A 163 -25.62 5.35 19.59
N GLU A 164 -24.87 6.27 20.19
CA GLU A 164 -24.87 7.69 19.83
C GLU A 164 -24.33 7.94 18.42
N ALA A 165 -23.30 7.21 17.98
CA ALA A 165 -22.83 7.30 16.60
C ALA A 165 -23.94 6.89 15.61
N LEU A 166 -24.65 5.79 15.85
CA LEU A 166 -25.71 5.31 14.96
C LEU A 166 -26.98 6.20 15.03
N SER A 167 -27.32 6.74 16.21
CA SER A 167 -28.53 7.55 16.42
C SER A 167 -28.51 8.83 15.58
N ARG A 168 -27.32 9.45 15.42
CA ARG A 168 -27.11 10.68 14.64
C ARG A 168 -27.50 10.57 13.17
N ILE A 169 -27.53 9.35 12.61
CA ILE A 169 -27.98 9.13 11.23
C ILE A 169 -29.18 8.19 11.14
N ALA A 170 -29.92 7.99 12.24
CA ALA A 170 -31.05 7.07 12.28
C ALA A 170 -32.14 7.41 11.25
N SER A 171 -32.27 8.70 10.88
CA SER A 171 -33.19 9.18 9.84
C SER A 171 -32.92 8.56 8.46
N LEU A 172 -31.70 8.10 8.19
CA LEU A 172 -31.33 7.42 6.95
C LEU A 172 -31.80 5.96 6.89
N GLN A 173 -32.24 5.40 8.02
CA GLN A 173 -32.73 4.02 8.13
C GLN A 173 -31.76 2.99 7.54
N VAL A 174 -30.45 3.20 7.72
CA VAL A 174 -29.43 2.25 7.27
C VAL A 174 -29.65 0.91 7.98
N PRO A 175 -29.80 -0.22 7.25
CA PRO A 175 -30.16 -1.49 7.84
C PRO A 175 -28.93 -2.17 8.46
N TRP A 176 -28.50 -1.71 9.62
CA TRP A 176 -27.39 -2.31 10.36
C TRP A 176 -27.68 -3.77 10.74
N HIS A 177 -26.71 -4.65 10.55
CA HIS A 177 -26.83 -6.04 10.98
C HIS A 177 -26.79 -6.11 12.51
N PRO A 178 -27.67 -6.88 13.16
CA PRO A 178 -27.74 -6.93 14.63
C PRO A 178 -26.50 -7.56 15.26
N GLU A 179 -25.96 -8.61 14.62
CA GLU A 179 -24.88 -9.43 15.19
C GLU A 179 -23.53 -9.34 14.43
N LYS A 180 -23.51 -8.72 13.24
CA LYS A 180 -22.30 -8.64 12.40
C LYS A 180 -21.71 -7.24 12.46
N GLY A 181 -20.41 -7.18 12.20
CA GLY A 181 -19.62 -6.00 12.46
C GLY A 181 -19.33 -5.86 13.96
N SER A 182 -18.80 -4.71 14.35
CA SER A 182 -18.47 -4.43 15.74
C SER A 182 -19.68 -3.91 16.51
N LEU A 183 -19.93 -4.52 17.68
CA LEU A 183 -20.96 -4.08 18.62
C LEU A 183 -20.48 -3.00 19.59
N SER A 184 -19.19 -2.72 19.60
CA SER A 184 -18.56 -1.65 20.37
C SER A 184 -17.30 -1.18 19.67
N PHE A 185 -16.81 -0.01 20.07
CA PHE A 185 -15.51 0.47 19.65
C PHE A 185 -14.41 -0.41 20.23
N SER A 186 -13.45 -0.82 19.40
CA SER A 186 -12.33 -1.68 19.78
C SER A 186 -10.99 -1.10 19.32
N GLY A 187 -9.95 -1.37 20.10
CA GLY A 187 -8.56 -1.03 19.74
C GLY A 187 -7.94 -2.10 18.84
N VAL A 188 -8.50 -3.31 18.83
CA VAL A 188 -8.04 -4.41 17.98
C VAL A 188 -9.20 -4.88 17.12
N MET A 189 -9.01 -4.92 15.79
CA MET A 189 -10.05 -5.38 14.90
C MET A 189 -9.57 -5.82 13.52
N VAL A 190 -10.45 -6.50 12.78
CA VAL A 190 -10.21 -6.85 11.39
C VAL A 190 -10.96 -5.87 10.49
N PHE A 191 -10.24 -5.01 9.79
CA PHE A 191 -10.80 -4.01 8.87
C PHE A 191 -10.14 -4.14 7.50
N ILE A 192 -10.93 -4.05 6.41
CA ILE A 192 -10.55 -4.42 5.03
C ILE A 192 -9.87 -5.81 4.96
N GLY A 193 -10.15 -6.63 5.97
CA GLY A 193 -9.54 -7.92 6.22
C GLY A 193 -8.01 -7.93 6.38
N LEU A 194 -7.46 -6.90 7.03
CA LEU A 194 -6.21 -6.98 7.77
C LEU A 194 -6.54 -6.88 9.27
N SER A 195 -5.71 -7.48 10.12
CA SER A 195 -5.82 -7.32 11.57
C SER A 195 -5.07 -6.06 11.96
N TRP A 196 -5.77 -5.13 12.58
CA TRP A 196 -5.24 -3.87 13.08
C TRP A 196 -5.26 -3.93 14.60
N ASP A 197 -4.09 -3.69 15.20
CA ASP A 197 -3.97 -3.37 16.61
C ASP A 197 -3.61 -1.88 16.70
N LEU A 198 -4.62 -1.07 16.96
CA LEU A 198 -4.50 0.38 17.01
C LEU A 198 -3.82 0.85 18.29
N ILE A 199 -3.76 0.00 19.33
CA ILE A 199 -3.09 0.29 20.59
C ILE A 199 -1.59 0.00 20.46
N ALA A 200 -1.24 -1.21 19.99
CA ALA A 200 0.14 -1.58 19.70
C ALA A 200 0.67 -0.95 18.41
N LYS A 201 -0.19 -0.23 17.67
CA LYS A 201 0.10 0.37 16.36
C LYS A 201 0.69 -0.65 15.38
N THR A 202 0.09 -1.84 15.32
CA THR A 202 0.52 -2.89 14.40
C THR A 202 -0.55 -3.27 13.40
N VAL A 203 -0.10 -3.76 12.25
CA VAL A 203 -0.97 -4.40 11.25
C VAL A 203 -0.42 -5.77 10.90
N SER A 204 -1.30 -6.76 10.84
CA SER A 204 -0.94 -8.13 10.50
C SER A 204 -1.93 -8.75 9.54
N LEU A 205 -1.51 -9.83 8.90
CA LEU A 205 -2.38 -10.64 8.06
C LEU A 205 -3.11 -11.67 8.94
N PRO A 206 -4.46 -11.70 8.97
CA PRO A 206 -5.19 -12.72 9.71
C PRO A 206 -4.79 -14.13 9.27
N GLU A 207 -4.68 -15.05 10.22
CA GLU A 207 -4.14 -16.40 9.98
C GLU A 207 -4.88 -17.17 8.88
N HIS A 208 -6.23 -17.11 8.89
CA HIS A 208 -7.04 -17.73 7.85
C HIS A 208 -6.74 -17.16 6.44
N LYS A 209 -6.41 -15.86 6.33
CA LYS A 209 -5.99 -15.25 5.06
C LYS A 209 -4.57 -15.64 4.69
N ARG A 210 -3.65 -15.73 5.66
CA ARG A 210 -2.28 -16.23 5.44
C ARG A 210 -2.32 -17.62 4.82
N LEU A 211 -3.06 -18.56 5.41
CA LEU A 211 -3.21 -19.92 4.90
C LEU A 211 -3.86 -19.95 3.50
N LYS A 212 -4.90 -19.13 3.28
CA LYS A 212 -5.53 -18.98 1.96
C LYS A 212 -4.56 -18.49 0.88
N TYR A 213 -3.71 -17.53 1.22
CA TYR A 213 -2.72 -16.97 0.28
C TYR A 213 -1.53 -17.91 0.09
N LEU A 214 -1.08 -18.58 1.15
CA LEU A 214 -0.10 -19.66 1.11
C LEU A 214 -0.54 -20.76 0.12
N HIS A 215 -1.77 -21.26 0.28
CA HIS A 215 -2.33 -22.25 -0.64
C HIS A 215 -2.41 -21.73 -2.09
N ARG A 216 -2.73 -20.45 -2.29
CA ARG A 216 -2.76 -19.83 -3.61
C ARG A 216 -1.38 -19.80 -4.27
N VAL A 217 -0.33 -19.47 -3.54
CA VAL A 217 1.05 -19.49 -4.04
C VAL A 217 1.49 -20.92 -4.36
N LEU A 218 1.24 -21.87 -3.45
CA LEU A 218 1.52 -23.30 -3.65
C LEU A 218 0.82 -23.84 -4.90
N SER A 219 -0.48 -23.57 -5.04
CA SER A 219 -1.27 -24.02 -6.18
C SER A 219 -0.73 -23.47 -7.51
N PHE A 220 -0.34 -22.19 -7.53
CA PHE A 220 0.26 -21.58 -8.72
C PHE A 220 1.60 -22.25 -9.08
N LEU A 221 2.50 -22.43 -8.10
CA LEU A 221 3.78 -23.09 -8.32
C LEU A 221 3.60 -24.52 -8.83
N ASN A 222 2.73 -25.31 -8.20
CA ASN A 222 2.50 -26.70 -8.59
C ASN A 222 1.94 -26.83 -10.01
N ARG A 223 1.02 -25.93 -10.40
CA ARG A 223 0.36 -25.98 -11.72
C ARG A 223 1.23 -25.43 -12.85
N PHE A 224 2.02 -24.39 -12.58
CA PHE A 224 2.61 -23.57 -13.64
C PHE A 224 4.15 -23.56 -13.65
N THR A 225 4.84 -24.24 -12.73
CA THR A 225 6.31 -24.38 -12.81
C THR A 225 6.75 -25.06 -14.11
N HIS A 226 5.98 -26.05 -14.57
CA HIS A 226 6.20 -26.76 -15.84
C HIS A 226 5.05 -26.57 -16.83
N GLY A 227 4.22 -25.54 -16.62
CA GLY A 227 2.97 -25.32 -17.34
C GLY A 227 2.79 -23.87 -17.79
N LYS A 228 1.77 -23.64 -18.63
CA LYS A 228 1.40 -22.30 -19.09
C LYS A 228 0.33 -21.71 -18.16
N ALA A 229 0.59 -20.52 -17.61
CA ALA A 229 -0.39 -19.74 -16.87
C ALA A 229 -1.13 -18.79 -17.82
N LYS A 230 -2.42 -18.55 -17.59
CA LYS A 230 -3.18 -17.50 -18.28
C LYS A 230 -3.05 -16.17 -17.53
N LEU A 231 -3.37 -15.07 -18.21
CA LEU A 231 -3.34 -13.74 -17.61
C LEU A 231 -4.15 -13.67 -16.30
N ARG A 232 -5.36 -14.24 -16.29
CA ARG A 232 -6.21 -14.29 -15.09
C ARG A 232 -5.58 -14.99 -13.89
N ASP A 233 -4.78 -16.05 -14.12
CA ASP A 233 -4.07 -16.75 -13.05
C ASP A 233 -2.99 -15.84 -12.43
N VAL A 234 -2.27 -15.11 -13.29
CA VAL A 234 -1.21 -14.16 -12.91
C VAL A 234 -1.80 -12.95 -12.17
N GLU A 235 -2.87 -12.35 -12.70
CA GLU A 235 -3.54 -11.21 -12.06
C GLU A 235 -4.08 -11.56 -10.68
N ARG A 236 -4.63 -12.78 -10.53
CA ARG A 236 -5.16 -13.26 -9.25
C ARG A 236 -4.06 -13.36 -8.19
N ILE A 237 -2.92 -13.96 -8.51
CA ILE A 237 -1.81 -14.05 -7.56
C ILE A 237 -1.13 -12.69 -7.36
N HIS A 238 -0.95 -11.90 -8.41
CA HIS A 238 -0.39 -10.55 -8.35
C HIS A 238 -1.21 -9.65 -7.44
N GLY A 239 -2.53 -9.55 -7.62
CA GLY A 239 -3.41 -8.74 -6.76
C GLY A 239 -3.36 -9.17 -5.30
N THR A 240 -3.25 -10.48 -5.04
CA THR A 240 -3.08 -11.02 -3.68
C THR A 240 -1.80 -10.52 -3.03
N LEU A 241 -0.68 -10.65 -3.74
CA LEU A 241 0.65 -10.31 -3.23
C LEU A 241 0.85 -8.79 -3.13
N CYS A 242 0.32 -8.02 -4.07
CA CYS A 242 0.25 -6.56 -4.00
C CYS A 242 -0.46 -6.11 -2.72
N TYR A 243 -1.63 -6.69 -2.42
CA TYR A 243 -2.40 -6.33 -1.24
C TYR A 243 -1.62 -6.55 0.05
N ILE A 244 -1.01 -7.73 0.23
CA ILE A 244 -0.28 -8.05 1.47
C ILE A 244 1.13 -7.44 1.53
N SER A 245 1.65 -6.87 0.44
CA SER A 245 2.92 -6.13 0.47
C SER A 245 2.87 -4.86 1.33
N PHE A 246 1.67 -4.43 1.74
CA PHE A 246 1.51 -3.45 2.80
C PHE A 246 1.98 -4.01 4.17
N VAL A 247 1.64 -5.27 4.48
CA VAL A 247 2.08 -5.95 5.71
C VAL A 247 3.54 -6.40 5.60
N PHE A 248 4.02 -6.74 4.41
CA PHE A 248 5.40 -7.19 4.18
C PHE A 248 6.17 -6.20 3.29
N PRO A 249 6.76 -5.11 3.82
CA PRO A 249 7.39 -4.07 2.99
C PRO A 249 8.56 -4.57 2.13
N ASP A 250 9.35 -5.51 2.65
CA ASP A 250 10.48 -6.17 1.97
C ASP A 250 10.07 -6.93 0.70
N SER A 251 8.79 -7.28 0.60
CA SER A 251 8.25 -8.04 -0.52
C SER A 251 7.96 -7.20 -1.77
N ARG A 252 7.84 -5.87 -1.67
CA ARG A 252 7.39 -4.99 -2.78
C ARG A 252 8.31 -5.09 -4.00
N SER A 253 9.60 -5.19 -3.76
CA SER A 253 10.67 -5.39 -4.74
C SER A 253 10.57 -6.70 -5.53
N ARG A 254 9.67 -7.61 -5.14
CA ARG A 254 9.39 -8.92 -5.77
C ARG A 254 8.12 -8.91 -6.61
N LEU A 255 7.33 -7.86 -6.52
CA LEU A 255 6.15 -7.67 -7.36
C LEU A 255 6.47 -7.39 -8.84
N PRO A 256 7.57 -6.70 -9.21
CA PRO A 256 7.86 -6.40 -10.60
C PRO A 256 7.95 -7.63 -11.52
N SER A 257 8.41 -8.79 -11.02
CA SER A 257 8.45 -10.02 -11.83
C SER A 257 7.05 -10.48 -12.24
N LEU A 258 6.05 -10.33 -11.37
CA LEU A 258 4.64 -10.57 -11.66
C LEU A 258 4.07 -9.53 -12.62
N SER A 259 4.36 -8.25 -12.39
CA SER A 259 3.87 -7.16 -13.25
C SER A 259 4.41 -7.29 -14.68
N HIS A 260 5.71 -7.57 -14.83
CA HIS A 260 6.32 -7.82 -16.14
C HIS A 260 5.73 -9.07 -16.82
N PHE A 261 5.46 -10.12 -16.07
CA PHE A 261 4.84 -11.32 -16.63
C PHE A 261 3.42 -11.04 -17.09
N ALA A 262 2.60 -10.32 -16.31
CA ALA A 262 1.26 -9.88 -16.71
C ALA A 262 1.29 -8.98 -17.96
N ALA A 263 2.23 -8.03 -18.02
CA ALA A 263 2.40 -7.16 -19.18
C ALA A 263 2.77 -7.94 -20.47
N SER A 264 3.47 -9.07 -20.34
CA SER A 264 3.85 -9.91 -21.49
C SER A 264 2.65 -10.49 -22.26
N PHE A 265 1.46 -10.56 -21.64
CA PHE A 265 0.23 -11.01 -22.29
C PHE A 265 -0.37 -9.96 -23.22
N LYS A 266 0.06 -8.69 -23.14
CA LYS A 266 -0.49 -7.57 -23.93
C LYS A 266 -2.02 -7.48 -23.87
N GLY A 267 -2.60 -7.80 -22.71
CA GLY A 267 -4.05 -7.82 -22.48
C GLY A 267 -4.80 -9.04 -23.02
N ASN A 268 -4.13 -10.00 -23.67
CA ASN A 268 -4.80 -11.19 -24.18
C ASN A 268 -4.99 -12.26 -23.07
N GLU A 269 -6.24 -12.44 -22.64
CA GLU A 269 -6.59 -13.37 -21.56
C GLU A 269 -6.69 -14.85 -21.98
N PHE A 270 -6.72 -15.13 -23.29
CA PHE A 270 -6.89 -16.47 -23.82
C PHE A 270 -5.56 -17.20 -24.05
N ILE A 271 -4.45 -16.47 -24.10
CA ILE A 271 -3.11 -17.04 -24.30
C ILE A 271 -2.55 -17.53 -22.96
N GLY A 272 -1.96 -18.73 -22.98
CA GLY A 272 -1.12 -19.22 -21.89
C GLY A 272 0.36 -18.96 -22.15
N ARG A 273 1.11 -18.52 -21.15
CA ARG A 273 2.57 -18.31 -21.20
C ARG A 273 3.28 -19.05 -20.07
N PHE A 274 4.52 -19.46 -20.31
CA PHE A 274 5.34 -20.06 -19.26
C PHE A 274 5.84 -18.98 -18.30
N PRO A 275 5.65 -19.16 -16.98
CA PRO A 275 6.25 -18.29 -15.98
C PRO A 275 7.77 -18.19 -16.13
N PRO A 276 8.36 -16.97 -16.14
CA PRO A 276 9.81 -16.83 -16.17
C PRO A 276 10.43 -17.29 -14.85
N ARG A 277 11.70 -17.73 -14.89
CA ARG A 277 12.41 -18.20 -13.69
C ARG A 277 12.46 -17.18 -12.56
N SER A 278 12.55 -15.88 -12.89
CA SER A 278 12.51 -14.79 -11.93
C SER A 278 11.20 -14.74 -11.13
N LEU A 279 10.06 -14.93 -11.81
CA LEU A 279 8.75 -15.02 -11.18
C LEU A 279 8.69 -16.21 -10.22
N LEU A 280 9.12 -17.39 -10.68
CA LEU A 280 9.10 -18.60 -9.87
C LEU A 280 10.00 -18.47 -8.64
N SER A 281 11.16 -17.82 -8.77
CA SER A 281 12.04 -17.51 -7.65
C SER A 281 11.39 -16.57 -6.64
N ASP A 282 10.75 -15.48 -7.09
CA ASP A 282 10.05 -14.55 -6.22
C ASP A 282 8.82 -15.21 -5.54
N LEU A 283 8.10 -16.10 -6.23
CA LEU A 283 7.00 -16.87 -5.64
C LEU A 283 7.47 -17.90 -4.61
N LYS A 284 8.63 -18.53 -4.80
CA LYS A 284 9.25 -19.40 -3.78
C LYS A 284 9.66 -18.61 -2.53
N TRP A 285 10.12 -17.38 -2.70
CA TRP A 285 10.36 -16.49 -1.55
C TRP A 285 9.05 -16.12 -0.84
N TRP A 286 7.98 -15.82 -1.59
CA TRP A 286 6.67 -15.57 -0.99
C TRP A 286 6.14 -16.79 -0.25
N LEU A 287 6.37 -17.99 -0.80
CA LEU A 287 6.03 -19.24 -0.15
C LEU A 287 6.72 -19.37 1.20
N SER A 288 8.05 -19.20 1.26
CA SER A 288 8.78 -19.29 2.53
C SER A 288 8.33 -18.21 3.52
N ARG A 289 8.07 -16.99 3.06
CA ARG A 289 7.57 -15.89 3.90
C ARG A 289 6.18 -16.20 4.47
N LEU A 290 5.28 -16.75 3.67
CA LEU A 290 3.92 -17.08 4.08
C LEU A 290 3.83 -18.36 4.91
N GLN A 291 4.85 -19.23 4.90
CA GLN A 291 4.91 -20.43 5.77
C GLN A 291 5.20 -20.07 7.23
N LEU A 292 5.97 -19.01 7.47
CA LEU A 292 6.26 -18.51 8.80
C LEU A 292 4.98 -18.11 9.56
N PRO A 293 5.00 -18.14 10.90
CA PRO A 293 3.88 -17.70 11.73
C PRO A 293 3.47 -16.24 11.43
N PRO A 294 2.28 -15.80 11.88
CA PRO A 294 1.77 -14.45 11.65
C PRO A 294 2.82 -13.37 11.93
N PHE A 295 3.12 -12.59 10.90
CA PHE A 295 3.98 -11.42 11.00
C PHE A 295 3.10 -10.19 11.25
N SER A 296 3.44 -9.46 12.31
CA SER A 296 2.88 -8.14 12.59
C SER A 296 3.90 -7.08 12.20
N ARG A 297 3.48 -6.17 11.32
CA ARG A 297 4.22 -4.98 10.98
C ARG A 297 3.89 -3.89 11.98
N LEU A 298 4.90 -3.37 12.67
CA LEU A 298 4.75 -2.12 13.41
C LEU A 298 4.51 -0.98 12.41
N LEU A 299 3.52 -0.16 12.68
CA LEU A 299 3.23 1.11 12.06
C LEU A 299 3.70 2.17 13.05
N PRO A 300 5.01 2.46 13.09
CA PRO A 300 5.52 3.36 14.11
C PRO A 300 4.84 4.72 13.96
N PRO A 301 4.50 5.40 15.07
CA PRO A 301 4.29 6.85 15.04
C PRO A 301 5.57 7.51 14.52
N PRO A 302 5.63 8.82 14.26
CA PRO A 302 6.88 9.47 13.97
C PRO A 302 7.81 9.25 15.18
N ALA A 303 8.68 8.24 15.09
CA ALA A 303 9.88 8.18 15.91
C ALA A 303 10.59 9.54 15.72
N PRO A 304 11.32 10.05 16.72
CA PRO A 304 12.01 11.32 16.61
C PRO A 304 12.75 11.36 15.28
N LEU A 305 12.45 12.37 14.45
CA LEU A 305 13.09 12.49 13.15
C LEU A 305 14.58 12.66 13.41
N LEU A 306 15.34 11.61 13.15
CA LEU A 306 16.76 11.62 13.35
C LEU A 306 17.39 12.19 12.09
N ASP A 307 17.39 13.51 11.99
CA ASP A 307 18.13 14.22 10.95
C ASP A 307 19.62 14.24 11.31
N LYS A 308 20.30 13.11 11.07
CA LYS A 308 21.76 13.02 11.16
C LYS A 308 22.46 13.67 9.98
N LYS A 309 21.76 14.45 9.15
CA LYS A 309 22.31 15.06 7.93
C LYS A 309 22.99 14.00 7.07
N ILE A 310 22.26 12.92 6.75
CA ILE A 310 22.77 11.83 5.92
C ILE A 310 22.56 12.22 4.47
N TYR A 311 23.66 12.45 3.75
CA TYR A 311 23.67 12.79 2.33
C TYR A 311 24.27 11.64 1.52
N VAL A 312 23.64 11.34 0.39
CA VAL A 312 24.10 10.34 -0.57
C VAL A 312 24.36 11.03 -1.90
N ASP A 313 25.56 10.82 -2.43
CA ASP A 313 25.92 11.14 -3.79
C ASP A 313 26.77 10.01 -4.37
N VAL A 314 26.66 9.82 -5.68
CA VAL A 314 27.51 8.90 -6.44
C VAL A 314 27.87 9.50 -7.80
N SER A 315 29.18 9.62 -8.09
CA SER A 315 29.65 9.81 -9.47
C SER A 315 30.29 8.56 -10.07
N THR A 316 30.14 8.45 -11.39
CA THR A 316 30.77 7.41 -12.22
C THR A 316 32.28 7.59 -12.37
N SER A 317 32.82 8.78 -12.06
CA SER A 317 34.23 9.11 -12.25
C SER A 317 35.10 8.95 -11.01
N TRP A 318 34.53 9.17 -9.81
CA TRP A 318 35.29 9.19 -8.54
C TRP A 318 34.77 8.22 -7.48
N GLY A 319 33.64 7.53 -7.74
CA GLY A 319 33.11 6.48 -6.87
C GLY A 319 32.32 7.00 -5.67
N ILE A 320 31.69 6.11 -4.89
CA ILE A 320 30.97 6.41 -3.62
C ILE A 320 31.97 6.52 -2.46
N GLY A 321 33.07 7.27 -2.62
CA GLY A 321 34.31 6.85 -1.94
C GLY A 321 34.60 5.34 -2.14
N ILE A 322 34.15 4.78 -3.28
CA ILE A 322 34.21 3.38 -3.70
C ILE A 322 34.17 3.38 -5.23
N VAL A 323 35.29 3.07 -5.88
CA VAL A 323 35.43 3.01 -7.35
C VAL A 323 34.81 1.70 -7.86
N VAL A 324 33.67 1.79 -8.57
CA VAL A 324 33.08 0.65 -9.29
C VAL A 324 32.96 0.99 -10.77
N LYS A 325 33.77 0.36 -11.62
CA LYS A 325 33.64 0.51 -13.08
C LYS A 325 32.45 -0.30 -13.61
N GLY A 326 31.55 0.34 -14.36
CA GLY A 326 30.70 -0.31 -15.37
C GLY A 326 29.20 -0.51 -15.09
N ARG A 327 28.52 0.36 -14.32
CA ARG A 327 27.05 0.33 -14.14
C ARG A 327 26.41 1.72 -14.10
N ASP A 328 25.10 1.78 -14.36
CA ASP A 328 24.26 3.01 -14.34
C ASP A 328 24.28 3.70 -12.96
N ILE A 329 24.34 5.04 -12.97
CA ILE A 329 24.38 5.95 -11.81
C ILE A 329 23.29 5.58 -10.78
N THR A 330 22.07 5.36 -11.28
CA THR A 330 20.91 5.05 -10.42
C THR A 330 21.10 3.76 -9.62
N TRP A 331 21.87 2.78 -10.12
CA TRP A 331 22.16 1.57 -9.36
C TRP A 331 23.15 1.84 -8.23
N LEU A 332 24.17 2.67 -8.49
CA LEU A 332 25.22 2.94 -7.53
C LEU A 332 24.71 3.70 -6.30
N GLU A 333 23.81 4.65 -6.46
CA GLU A 333 23.25 5.37 -5.30
C GLU A 333 22.33 4.49 -4.46
N VAL A 334 21.58 3.57 -5.07
CA VAL A 334 20.81 2.59 -4.29
C VAL A 334 21.79 1.71 -3.50
N VAL A 335 22.98 1.43 -4.04
CA VAL A 335 24.07 0.77 -3.29
C VAL A 335 24.59 1.65 -2.15
N ALA A 336 24.74 2.96 -2.34
CA ALA A 336 25.06 3.88 -1.24
C ALA A 336 23.99 3.84 -0.13
N VAL A 337 22.71 3.77 -0.49
CA VAL A 337 21.61 3.57 0.48
C VAL A 337 21.72 2.21 1.19
N LYS A 338 22.13 1.15 0.48
CA LYS A 338 22.46 -0.13 1.12
C LYS A 338 23.61 0.04 2.12
N LEU A 339 24.65 0.80 1.80
CA LEU A 339 25.77 1.06 2.71
C LEU A 339 25.36 1.83 3.95
N ILE A 340 24.45 2.80 3.83
CA ILE A 340 23.84 3.49 4.98
C ILE A 340 23.25 2.49 5.96
N THR A 341 22.65 1.39 5.51
CA THR A 341 22.07 0.39 6.44
C THR A 341 23.11 -0.26 7.35
N TYR A 342 24.37 -0.37 6.91
CA TYR A 342 25.49 -0.86 7.72
C TYR A 342 26.08 0.24 8.60
N VAL A 343 26.07 1.49 8.14
CA VAL A 343 26.46 2.64 8.97
C VAL A 343 25.50 2.83 10.13
N LEU A 344 24.19 2.77 9.88
CA LEU A 344 23.16 2.83 10.92
C LEU A 344 23.28 1.67 11.91
N ASP A 345 23.75 0.50 11.45
CA ASP A 345 24.09 -0.64 12.33
C ASP A 345 25.20 -0.29 13.30
N ALA A 346 26.31 0.21 12.75
CA ALA A 346 27.50 0.52 13.52
C ALA A 346 27.28 1.70 14.49
N TRP A 347 26.29 2.54 14.22
CA TRP A 347 25.84 3.60 15.13
C TRP A 347 24.78 3.16 16.13
N ASP A 348 24.42 1.87 16.17
CA ASP A 348 23.40 1.30 17.04
C ASP A 348 22.04 2.03 16.92
N ILE A 349 21.72 2.47 15.71
CA ILE A 349 20.44 3.15 15.43
C ILE A 349 19.36 2.09 15.22
N CYS A 350 18.34 2.15 16.07
CA CYS A 350 17.12 1.35 15.99
C CYS A 350 15.89 2.24 16.23
N GLU A 351 14.70 1.73 15.90
CA GLU A 351 13.40 2.32 16.23
C GLU A 351 13.26 3.80 15.82
N SER A 352 13.87 4.17 14.70
CA SER A 352 14.04 5.57 14.30
C SER A 352 13.51 5.83 12.88
N ARG A 353 13.00 7.05 12.66
CA ARG A 353 12.76 7.58 11.32
C ARG A 353 14.03 8.32 10.87
N VAL A 354 14.69 7.82 9.84
CA VAL A 354 15.99 8.34 9.39
C VAL A 354 15.81 9.08 8.08
N THR A 355 16.20 10.37 8.07
CA THR A 355 16.20 11.17 6.85
C THR A 355 17.47 10.88 6.04
N ILE A 356 17.29 10.57 4.75
CA ILE A 356 18.37 10.33 3.79
C ILE A 356 18.17 11.31 2.63
N HIS A 357 19.12 12.20 2.43
CA HIS A 357 19.13 13.16 1.34
C HIS A 357 19.81 12.54 0.11
N SER A 358 19.19 12.69 -1.05
CA SER A 358 19.75 12.28 -2.34
C SER A 358 19.28 13.24 -3.42
N ASP A 359 20.10 13.45 -4.43
CA ASP A 359 19.80 14.23 -5.63
C ASP A 359 19.20 13.38 -6.76
N ASN A 360 19.06 12.06 -6.58
CA ASN A 360 18.52 11.17 -7.59
C ASN A 360 17.11 10.72 -7.29
N GLN A 361 16.19 11.27 -8.07
CA GLN A 361 14.77 10.97 -8.01
C GLN A 361 14.44 9.50 -8.31
N GLY A 362 15.25 8.81 -9.11
CA GLY A 362 15.12 7.38 -9.39
C GLY A 362 15.39 6.52 -8.15
N THR A 363 16.45 6.84 -7.39
CA THR A 363 16.78 6.19 -6.11
C THR A 363 15.72 6.47 -5.06
N ILE A 364 15.34 7.74 -4.90
CA ILE A 364 14.25 8.17 -3.99
C ILE A 364 12.96 7.44 -4.34
N GLY A 365 12.59 7.41 -5.62
CA GLY A 365 11.37 6.75 -6.10
C GLY A 365 11.39 5.23 -5.87
N ALA A 366 12.52 4.57 -6.14
CA ALA A 366 12.67 3.14 -5.96
C ALA A 366 12.60 2.73 -4.49
N MET A 367 13.30 3.47 -3.61
CA MET A 367 13.30 3.21 -2.18
C MET A 367 11.95 3.56 -1.55
N GLY A 368 11.37 4.73 -1.85
CA GLY A 368 10.06 5.12 -1.33
C GLY A 368 8.93 4.16 -1.73
N LYS A 369 8.94 3.68 -2.99
CA LYS A 369 7.98 2.66 -3.45
C LYS A 369 8.34 1.25 -2.96
N GLY A 370 9.58 1.02 -2.52
CA GLY A 370 10.13 -0.30 -2.21
C GLY A 370 10.29 -1.21 -3.44
N ARG A 371 10.25 -0.65 -4.66
CA ARG A 371 10.36 -1.38 -5.93
C ARG A 371 10.76 -0.48 -7.09
N SER A 372 11.40 -1.07 -8.10
CA SER A 372 11.78 -0.43 -9.37
C SER A 372 11.46 -1.35 -10.56
N PRO A 373 11.27 -0.84 -11.78
CA PRO A 373 11.29 -1.67 -12.99
C PRO A 373 12.64 -2.39 -13.20
N ASN A 374 13.74 -1.83 -12.68
CA ASN A 374 15.09 -2.39 -12.83
C ASN A 374 15.34 -3.51 -11.80
N VAL A 375 15.70 -4.69 -12.29
CA VAL A 375 15.97 -5.89 -11.47
C VAL A 375 17.15 -5.68 -10.52
N HIS A 376 18.21 -5.01 -10.96
CA HIS A 376 19.39 -4.76 -10.13
C HIS A 376 19.08 -3.80 -8.98
N ILE A 377 18.30 -2.74 -9.24
CA ILE A 377 17.82 -1.84 -8.20
C ILE A 377 16.98 -2.63 -7.17
N ASN A 378 16.06 -3.48 -7.63
CA ASN A 378 15.26 -4.32 -6.72
C ASN A 378 16.10 -5.22 -5.82
N LEU A 379 17.22 -5.77 -6.30
CA LEU A 379 18.13 -6.57 -5.46
C LEU A 379 18.73 -5.76 -4.31
N VAL A 380 19.04 -4.49 -4.56
CA VAL A 380 19.58 -3.61 -3.53
C VAL A 380 18.49 -3.16 -2.56
N VAL A 381 17.31 -2.77 -3.07
CA VAL A 381 16.13 -2.44 -2.24
C VAL A 381 15.76 -3.60 -1.31
N ARG A 382 15.73 -4.85 -1.81
CA ARG A 382 15.48 -6.07 -1.01
C ARG A 382 16.39 -6.11 0.22
N ARG A 383 17.69 -5.94 0.00
CA ARG A 383 18.69 -6.02 1.05
C ARG A 383 18.60 -4.87 2.03
N ALA A 384 18.38 -3.65 1.56
CA ALA A 384 18.19 -2.50 2.42
C ALA A 384 17.00 -2.72 3.38
N TYR A 385 15.84 -3.15 2.86
CA TYR A 385 14.68 -3.46 3.72
C TYR A 385 14.88 -4.67 4.63
N SER A 386 15.69 -5.67 4.24
CA SER A 386 16.07 -6.77 5.14
C SER A 386 16.90 -6.30 6.35
N ASN A 387 17.59 -5.16 6.25
CA ASN A 387 18.30 -4.54 7.38
C ASN A 387 17.43 -3.55 8.15
N PHE A 388 16.59 -2.77 7.47
CA PHE A 388 15.74 -1.77 8.12
C PHE A 388 14.63 -2.38 8.99
N ILE A 389 13.95 -3.42 8.48
CA ILE A 389 12.77 -3.98 9.15
C ILE A 389 13.09 -4.56 10.54
N PRO A 390 14.13 -5.41 10.72
CA PRO A 390 14.45 -5.98 12.04
C PRO A 390 14.85 -4.93 13.09
N ARG A 391 15.30 -3.75 12.65
CA ARG A 391 15.69 -2.64 13.53
C ARG A 391 14.63 -1.57 13.68
N PHE A 392 13.44 -1.78 13.11
CA PHE A 392 12.35 -0.80 13.11
C PHE A 392 12.76 0.58 12.54
N ILE A 393 13.67 0.59 11.57
CA ILE A 393 14.09 1.83 10.90
C ILE A 393 13.12 2.14 9.77
N VAL A 394 12.60 3.37 9.75
CA VAL A 394 11.78 3.89 8.65
C VAL A 394 12.59 4.92 7.87
N PRO A 395 13.10 4.58 6.67
CA PRO A 395 13.86 5.54 5.89
C PRO A 395 12.93 6.57 5.23
N SER A 396 13.26 7.85 5.37
CA SER A 396 12.60 8.97 4.70
C SER A 396 13.57 9.59 3.70
N PHE A 397 13.28 9.45 2.42
CA PHE A 397 14.15 9.96 1.36
C PHE A 397 13.69 11.37 0.95
N LEU A 398 14.59 12.34 1.08
CA LEU A 398 14.34 13.72 0.69
C LEU A 398 15.21 14.09 -0.51
N TYR A 399 14.59 14.75 -1.48
CA TYR A 399 15.33 15.34 -2.57
C TYR A 399 16.14 16.53 -2.05
N VAL A 400 17.42 16.58 -2.44
CA VAL A 400 18.25 17.76 -2.29
C VAL A 400 18.78 18.13 -3.68
N GLU A 401 18.83 19.42 -3.99
CA GLU A 401 19.48 19.87 -5.21
C GLU A 401 20.97 19.51 -5.18
N PHE A 402 21.52 19.16 -6.33
CA PHE A 402 22.91 18.74 -6.49
C PHE A 402 23.91 19.69 -5.79
N ALA A 403 23.75 21.00 -5.97
CA ALA A 403 24.64 22.01 -5.38
C ALA A 403 24.52 22.11 -3.84
N ALA A 404 23.42 21.63 -3.25
CA ALA A 404 23.18 21.60 -1.82
C ALA A 404 23.46 20.21 -1.21
N ASN A 405 23.89 19.22 -2.02
CA ASN A 405 24.21 17.89 -1.57
C ASN A 405 25.58 17.88 -0.88
N LEU A 406 25.61 17.72 0.45
CA LEU A 406 26.87 17.74 1.22
C LEU A 406 27.81 16.57 0.88
N ALA A 407 27.31 15.53 0.19
CA ALA A 407 28.13 14.42 -0.27
C ALA A 407 28.91 14.74 -1.57
N ASP A 408 28.47 15.69 -2.41
CA ASP A 408 29.12 16.01 -3.70
C ASP A 408 30.54 16.58 -3.54
N PRO A 409 30.81 17.56 -2.65
CA PRO A 409 32.17 18.08 -2.45
C PRO A 409 33.17 17.02 -1.94
N ILE A 410 32.70 16.07 -1.12
CA ILE A 410 33.51 14.95 -0.61
C ILE A 410 33.91 14.03 -1.76
N LEU A 411 32.96 13.75 -2.66
CA LEU A 411 33.16 12.88 -3.81
C LEU A 411 34.08 13.48 -4.89
N ARG A 412 34.16 14.82 -4.94
CA ARG A 412 35.07 15.58 -5.81
C ARG A 412 36.45 15.86 -5.20
N SER A 413 36.75 15.27 -4.04
CA SER A 413 38.02 15.47 -3.29
C SER A 413 38.29 16.91 -2.85
N LEU A 414 37.24 17.72 -2.65
CA LEU A 414 37.38 19.09 -2.13
C LEU A 414 37.50 19.15 -0.60
N LEU A 415 37.15 18.05 0.11
CA LEU A 415 37.24 17.92 1.56
C LEU A 415 38.04 16.66 1.91
N ASN A 416 39.29 16.81 2.38
CA ASN A 416 40.19 15.70 2.70
C ASN A 416 39.98 15.06 4.09
N GLU A 417 39.05 15.55 4.93
CA GLU A 417 39.07 15.23 6.38
C GLU A 417 37.78 14.64 6.99
N LEU A 418 36.74 14.36 6.20
CA LEU A 418 35.46 13.81 6.71
C LEU A 418 35.29 12.32 6.38
N CYS A 419 36.26 11.49 6.77
CA CYS A 419 36.04 10.04 6.85
C CYS A 419 35.39 9.72 8.20
N ILE A 420 34.11 9.36 8.21
CA ILE A 420 33.51 8.76 9.41
C ILE A 420 34.15 7.37 9.57
N PRO A 421 34.91 7.10 10.65
CA PRO A 421 35.57 5.82 10.84
C PRO A 421 34.52 4.79 11.27
N VAL A 422 33.77 4.26 10.31
CA VAL A 422 32.79 3.20 10.56
C VAL A 422 33.43 1.88 10.15
N ARG A 423 33.72 1.02 11.13
CA ARG A 423 34.18 -0.36 10.87
C ARG A 423 32.97 -1.26 10.68
N PHE A 424 32.67 -1.63 9.43
CA PHE A 424 31.71 -2.69 9.13
C PHE A 424 32.28 -3.64 8.07
N GLN A 425 31.90 -4.91 8.11
CA GLN A 425 32.30 -5.87 7.08
C GLN A 425 31.55 -5.58 5.77
N ILE A 426 32.28 -5.38 4.68
CA ILE A 426 31.68 -5.22 3.35
C ILE A 426 30.99 -6.53 2.96
N PRO A 427 29.71 -6.51 2.57
CA PRO A 427 28.98 -7.71 2.19
C PRO A 427 29.63 -8.46 1.03
N ALA A 428 29.64 -9.81 1.06
CA ALA A 428 30.29 -10.64 0.04
C ALA A 428 29.75 -10.44 -1.40
N ASP A 429 28.53 -9.94 -1.55
CA ASP A 429 27.97 -9.61 -2.86
C ASP A 429 28.46 -8.26 -3.42
N LEU A 430 29.04 -7.45 -2.55
CA LEU A 430 29.68 -6.18 -2.84
C LEU A 430 31.20 -6.34 -2.85
N SER A 431 31.79 -7.34 -2.21
CA SER A 431 33.25 -7.51 -2.14
C SER A 431 33.93 -7.57 -3.51
N SER A 432 33.28 -8.10 -4.54
CA SER A 432 33.81 -8.10 -5.92
C SER A 432 33.78 -6.73 -6.61
N ALA A 433 33.02 -5.78 -6.06
CA ALA A 433 32.92 -4.40 -6.52
C ALA A 433 33.82 -3.44 -5.71
N PHE A 434 34.45 -3.90 -4.62
CA PHE A 434 35.24 -3.05 -3.73
C PHE A 434 36.71 -3.44 -3.86
N VAL A 435 37.55 -2.48 -4.26
CA VAL A 435 39.00 -2.62 -4.17
C VAL A 435 39.40 -2.11 -2.79
N GLN A 436 39.94 -2.99 -1.94
CA GLN A 436 40.62 -2.56 -0.72
C GLN A 436 41.91 -1.83 -1.11
N HIS A 437 42.02 -0.56 -0.76
CA HIS A 437 43.28 0.16 -0.72
C HIS A 437 43.72 0.32 0.73
#